data_AF-A0A7U3Q3H3-F1
#
_entry.id   AF-A0A7U3Q3H3-F1
#
_cell.length_a   1.000
_cell.length_b   1.000
_cell.length_c   1.000
_cell.angle_alpha   90.00
_cell.angle_beta   90.00
_cell.angle_gamma   90.00
#
_symmetry.space_group_name_H-M   'P 1'
#
loop_
_entity.id
_entity.type
_entity.pdbx_description
1 polymer ?
#
loop_
_entity_poly.entity_id
_entity_poly.type
_entity_poly.pdbx_seq_one_letter_code
_entity_poly.pdbx_strand_id
1 'polypeptide(L)'
;MKTTFLLSTLFLLLTASFTRKERISTPIEKPPQNLNISFLLDLSDRIDPKKNPNPTMQYYQRDVLYMKSIVQAFLNHVKQKKIFKLNDQLQVFFDPAPKSPQINQLSQQLKVSFDKNSSKKSIITTEQIFATVPIKIYQSAIRDRHYVGSDIWGFFKNSVTDYCIKDQHRNILIIITDGYMYHRNNQFKKNGKSTYITPALIREQKLNTPDFQSVIKRKNLGFIAPINNVGNLEVVVLGINPSPNNPFEGDVIKQYWGDWFKSMGIKNYYLKTAELPSDLDPVLQKIILADKP
;
A
#
# COMPACT_ATOMS: atom_id res chain seq x y z
N MET A 1 58.82 -53.50 65.26
CA MET A 1 59.16 -54.28 64.03
C MET A 1 57.92 -54.25 63.14
N LYS A 2 58.01 -53.62 61.96
CA LYS A 2 58.03 -54.30 60.63
C LYS A 2 56.77 -55.16 60.42
N THR A 3 55.94 -55.07 59.38
CA THR A 3 56.11 -54.55 58.02
C THR A 3 54.76 -54.69 57.30
N THR A 4 54.41 -53.69 56.49
CA THR A 4 53.66 -53.73 55.21
C THR A 4 52.65 -54.83 54.91
N PHE A 5 51.41 -54.43 54.61
CA PHE A 5 50.63 -55.02 53.52
C PHE A 5 49.96 -53.93 52.69
N LEU A 6 50.11 -54.07 51.38
CA LEU A 6 49.61 -53.22 50.30
C LEU A 6 48.10 -53.43 50.15
N LEU A 7 47.28 -52.38 50.03
CA LEU A 7 45.98 -52.51 49.37
C LEU A 7 45.58 -51.22 48.65
N SER A 8 45.24 -51.41 47.39
CA SER A 8 44.80 -50.46 46.38
C SER A 8 43.48 -49.76 46.72
N THR A 9 43.40 -48.45 46.47
CA THR A 9 42.12 -47.77 46.27
C THR A 9 42.17 -46.89 45.02
N LEU A 10 41.32 -47.28 44.08
CA LEU A 10 40.97 -46.66 42.81
C LEU A 10 40.33 -45.28 43.08
N PHE A 11 40.97 -44.20 42.64
CA PHE A 11 40.37 -42.86 42.64
C PHE A 11 39.56 -42.68 41.34
N LEU A 12 38.24 -42.86 41.42
CA LEU A 12 37.31 -42.47 40.36
C LEU A 12 37.09 -40.95 40.46
N LEU A 13 37.82 -40.16 39.69
CA LEU A 13 37.55 -38.73 39.52
C LEU A 13 36.35 -38.55 38.56
N LEU A 14 35.14 -38.43 39.12
CA LEU A 14 34.01 -37.83 38.40
C LEU A 14 34.25 -36.32 38.33
N THR A 15 34.82 -35.83 37.22
CA THR A 15 34.74 -34.42 36.87
C THR A 15 33.37 -34.16 36.25
N ALA A 16 32.45 -33.62 37.04
CA ALA A 16 31.23 -33.02 36.51
C ALA A 16 31.61 -31.73 35.76
N SER A 17 31.87 -31.85 34.46
CA SER A 17 32.03 -30.71 33.57
C SER A 17 30.66 -30.03 33.44
N PHE A 18 30.43 -29.00 34.25
CA PHE A 18 29.31 -28.08 34.06
C PHE A 18 29.58 -27.28 32.77
N THR A 19 29.16 -27.82 31.63
CA THR A 19 29.11 -27.06 30.38
C THR A 19 28.05 -25.96 30.56
N ARG A 20 28.54 -24.73 30.71
CA ARG A 20 27.72 -23.52 30.65
C ARG A 20 27.08 -23.50 29.26
N LYS A 21 25.83 -23.95 29.18
CA LYS A 21 24.99 -23.88 27.98
C LYS A 21 24.93 -22.39 27.61
N GLU A 22 25.65 -22.01 26.56
CA GLU A 22 25.48 -20.69 25.95
C GLU A 22 23.99 -20.53 25.68
N ARG A 23 23.40 -19.48 26.27
CA ARG A 23 22.08 -19.04 25.84
C ARG A 23 22.25 -18.64 24.39
N ILE A 24 21.79 -19.50 23.50
CA ILE A 24 21.42 -19.09 22.14
C ILE A 24 20.48 -17.91 22.36
N SER A 25 20.99 -16.70 22.12
CA SER A 25 20.15 -15.52 22.04
C SER A 25 19.21 -15.78 20.88
N THR A 26 17.98 -16.20 21.19
CA THR A 26 16.88 -16.09 20.23
C THR A 26 16.95 -14.67 19.67
N PRO A 27 16.84 -14.49 18.34
CA PRO A 27 16.73 -13.15 17.78
C PRO A 27 15.67 -12.44 18.60
N ILE A 28 16.02 -11.28 19.18
CA ILE A 28 15.03 -10.45 19.85
C ILE A 28 14.02 -10.12 18.76
N GLU A 29 12.90 -10.84 18.76
CA GLU A 29 11.80 -10.65 17.84
C GLU A 29 11.39 -9.19 18.03
N LYS A 30 11.77 -8.33 17.07
CA LYS A 30 11.39 -6.91 17.12
C LYS A 30 9.87 -6.91 17.23
N PRO A 31 9.30 -6.18 18.20
CA PRO A 31 7.85 -6.13 18.32
C PRO A 31 7.27 -5.66 16.98
N PRO A 32 6.21 -6.31 16.47
CA PRO A 32 5.62 -5.93 15.18
C PRO A 32 5.29 -4.44 15.19
N GLN A 33 5.87 -3.72 14.23
CA GLN A 33 5.72 -2.28 14.08
C GLN A 33 4.24 -1.93 13.87
N ASN A 34 3.77 -0.82 14.44
CA ASN A 34 2.41 -0.35 14.19
C ASN A 34 2.21 0.00 12.71
N LEU A 35 1.08 -0.40 12.13
CA LEU A 35 0.71 -0.07 10.76
C LEU A 35 -0.12 1.20 10.73
N ASN A 36 0.22 2.10 9.81
CA ASN A 36 -0.63 3.21 9.39
C ASN A 36 -0.92 3.05 7.90
N ILE A 37 -2.09 2.49 7.56
CA ILE A 37 -2.48 2.24 6.18
C ILE A 37 -3.53 3.28 5.76
N SER A 38 -3.23 3.98 4.67
CA SER A 38 -4.13 4.94 4.03
C SER A 38 -4.50 4.44 2.64
N PHE A 39 -5.77 4.50 2.27
CA PHE A 39 -6.21 4.35 0.88
C PHE A 39 -6.49 5.73 0.28
N LEU A 40 -6.09 5.93 -0.97
CA LEU A 40 -6.58 7.00 -1.83
C LEU A 40 -7.38 6.36 -2.96
N LEU A 41 -8.70 6.58 -2.97
CA LEU A 41 -9.59 5.98 -3.97
C LEU A 41 -9.87 6.94 -5.11
N ASP A 42 -9.78 6.41 -6.33
CA ASP A 42 -10.17 7.10 -7.54
C ASP A 42 -11.64 6.87 -7.89
N LEU A 43 -12.40 7.97 -7.83
CA LEU A 43 -13.81 8.04 -8.21
C LEU A 43 -13.99 8.67 -9.60
N SER A 44 -13.01 8.50 -10.49
CA SER A 44 -13.13 8.82 -11.91
C SER A 44 -14.09 7.86 -12.60
N ASP A 45 -14.43 8.16 -13.86
CA ASP A 45 -15.36 7.35 -14.65
C ASP A 45 -14.85 5.94 -15.00
N ARG A 46 -13.61 5.59 -14.64
CA ARG A 46 -13.08 4.22 -14.70
C ARG A 46 -13.97 3.18 -13.99
N ILE A 47 -14.74 3.61 -12.99
CA ILE A 47 -15.63 2.74 -12.21
C ILE A 47 -16.95 2.44 -12.92
N ASP A 48 -17.28 3.20 -13.98
CA ASP A 48 -18.55 3.08 -14.69
C ASP A 48 -18.56 1.83 -15.59
N PRO A 49 -19.39 0.82 -15.30
CA PRO A 49 -19.44 -0.41 -16.09
C PRO A 49 -20.01 -0.20 -17.50
N LYS A 50 -20.70 0.92 -17.76
CA LYS A 50 -21.18 1.25 -19.11
C LYS A 50 -20.08 1.88 -19.95
N LYS A 51 -19.26 2.75 -19.35
CA LYS A 51 -18.16 3.41 -20.05
C LYS A 51 -16.94 2.50 -20.19
N ASN A 52 -16.66 1.73 -19.15
CA ASN A 52 -15.48 0.87 -19.03
C ASN A 52 -15.91 -0.57 -18.68
N PRO A 53 -16.64 -1.25 -19.59
CA PRO A 53 -17.13 -2.60 -19.33
C PRO A 53 -15.95 -3.57 -19.20
N ASN A 54 -16.04 -4.46 -18.21
CA ASN A 54 -15.14 -5.58 -18.10
C ASN A 54 -15.95 -6.89 -17.97
N PRO A 55 -15.90 -7.78 -18.98
CA PRO A 55 -16.74 -8.98 -18.98
C PRO A 55 -16.37 -9.98 -17.88
N THR A 56 -15.13 -9.94 -17.38
CA THR A 56 -14.69 -10.84 -16.32
C THR A 56 -15.12 -10.34 -14.94
N MET A 57 -14.90 -9.06 -14.64
CA MET A 57 -15.30 -8.43 -13.37
C MET A 57 -15.14 -6.91 -13.48
N GLN A 58 -16.17 -6.15 -13.07
CA GLN A 58 -16.14 -4.68 -13.14
C GLN A 58 -15.04 -4.10 -12.26
N TYR A 59 -14.42 -3.00 -12.69
CA TYR A 59 -13.25 -2.44 -11.99
C TYR A 59 -13.56 -2.06 -10.53
N TYR A 60 -14.70 -1.44 -10.26
CA TYR A 60 -15.08 -1.10 -8.89
C TYR A 60 -15.23 -2.34 -7.98
N GLN A 61 -15.59 -3.51 -8.53
CA GLN A 61 -15.67 -4.75 -7.76
C GLN A 61 -14.27 -5.30 -7.46
N ARG A 62 -13.34 -5.18 -8.41
CA ARG A 62 -11.93 -5.53 -8.19
C ARG A 62 -11.33 -4.67 -7.09
N ASP A 63 -11.57 -3.35 -7.14
CA ASP A 63 -11.09 -2.40 -6.14
C ASP A 63 -11.55 -2.78 -4.72
N VAL A 64 -12.85 -3.08 -4.56
CA VAL A 64 -13.42 -3.53 -3.28
C VAL A 64 -12.74 -4.81 -2.78
N LEU A 65 -12.45 -5.76 -3.67
CA LEU A 65 -11.80 -7.02 -3.29
C LEU A 65 -10.31 -6.84 -2.96
N TYR A 66 -9.61 -5.93 -3.65
CA TYR A 66 -8.25 -5.54 -3.26
C TYR A 66 -8.23 -4.90 -1.87
N MET A 67 -9.16 -3.98 -1.61
CA MET A 67 -9.31 -3.37 -0.28
C MET A 67 -9.59 -4.43 0.77
N LYS A 68 -10.50 -5.38 0.49
CA LYS A 68 -10.82 -6.49 1.39
C LYS A 68 -9.59 -7.32 1.74
N SER A 69 -8.77 -7.67 0.75
CA SER A 69 -7.51 -8.40 0.97
C SER A 69 -6.57 -7.64 1.92
N ILE A 70 -6.33 -6.35 1.65
CA ILE A 70 -5.47 -5.50 2.47
C ILE A 70 -6.03 -5.34 3.90
N VAL A 71 -7.35 -5.15 4.04
CA VAL A 71 -8.02 -5.05 5.34
C VAL A 71 -7.86 -6.34 6.11
N GLN A 72 -8.02 -7.50 5.47
CA GLN A 72 -7.81 -8.80 6.12
C GLN A 72 -6.38 -8.95 6.60
N ALA A 73 -5.39 -8.57 5.79
CA ALA A 73 -3.98 -8.57 6.18
C ALA A 73 -3.72 -7.67 7.40
N PHE A 74 -4.26 -6.45 7.37
CA PHE A 74 -4.18 -5.49 8.49
C PHE A 74 -4.83 -6.04 9.76
N LEU A 75 -6.05 -6.60 9.68
CA LEU A 75 -6.74 -7.15 10.84
C LEU A 75 -6.03 -8.39 11.38
N ASN A 76 -5.39 -9.19 10.53
CA ASN A 76 -4.56 -10.31 10.96
C ASN A 76 -3.32 -9.84 11.73
N HIS A 77 -2.66 -8.78 11.26
CA HIS A 77 -1.58 -8.11 12.00
C HIS A 77 -2.06 -7.61 13.37
N VAL A 78 -3.19 -6.90 13.43
CA VAL A 78 -3.78 -6.41 14.69
C VAL A 78 -4.08 -7.57 15.66
N LYS A 79 -4.66 -8.67 15.18
CA LYS A 79 -5.01 -9.85 16.00
C LYS A 79 -3.79 -10.54 16.63
N GLN A 80 -2.61 -10.45 16.00
CA GLN A 80 -1.37 -11.05 16.50
C GLN A 80 -0.70 -10.22 17.60
N LYS A 81 -1.09 -8.95 17.76
CA LYS A 81 -0.49 -8.04 18.73
C LYS A 81 -1.11 -8.14 20.10
N LYS A 82 -0.27 -7.95 21.12
CA LYS A 82 -0.74 -7.77 22.50
C LYS A 82 -1.50 -6.44 22.59
N ILE A 83 -2.67 -6.44 23.22
CA ILE A 83 -3.60 -5.29 23.29
C ILE A 83 -2.90 -4.00 23.72
N PHE A 84 -2.05 -4.05 24.76
CA PHE A 84 -1.33 -2.87 25.27
C PHE A 84 -0.28 -2.29 24.30
N LYS A 85 0.05 -3.01 23.21
CA LYS A 85 0.95 -2.56 22.13
C LYS A 85 0.20 -2.08 20.88
N LEU A 86 -1.13 -2.12 20.88
CA LEU A 86 -1.93 -1.67 19.74
C LEU A 86 -1.84 -0.14 19.61
N ASN A 87 -1.53 0.31 18.40
CA ASN A 87 -1.62 1.69 17.96
C ASN A 87 -1.67 1.71 16.43
N ASP A 88 -2.54 0.88 15.84
CA ASP A 88 -2.63 0.66 14.40
C ASP A 88 -3.78 1.47 13.82
N GLN A 89 -3.65 1.93 12.57
CA GLN A 89 -4.68 2.73 11.91
C GLN A 89 -4.89 2.33 10.46
N LEU A 90 -6.16 2.40 10.04
CA LEU A 90 -6.61 2.19 8.67
C LEU A 90 -7.59 3.30 8.27
N GLN A 91 -7.31 3.98 7.15
CA GLN A 91 -8.10 5.13 6.69
C GLN A 91 -8.34 5.09 5.19
N VAL A 92 -9.46 5.67 4.74
CA VAL A 92 -9.75 5.90 3.33
C VAL A 92 -9.94 7.40 3.08
N PHE A 93 -9.27 7.90 2.04
CA PHE A 93 -9.30 9.27 1.59
C PHE A 93 -9.78 9.37 0.15
N PHE A 94 -10.35 10.53 -0.16
CA PHE A 94 -10.78 10.95 -1.48
C PHE A 94 -10.26 12.36 -1.69
N ASP A 95 -9.63 12.61 -2.83
CA ASP A 95 -9.14 13.93 -3.19
C ASP A 95 -9.50 14.21 -4.66
N PRO A 96 -10.36 15.21 -4.96
CA PRO A 96 -11.03 16.08 -4.02
C PRO A 96 -12.12 15.34 -3.21
N ALA A 97 -12.52 15.93 -2.07
CA ALA A 97 -13.61 15.40 -1.27
C ALA A 97 -14.93 15.32 -2.10
N PRO A 98 -15.65 14.18 -2.06
CA PRO A 98 -16.93 14.04 -2.73
C PRO A 98 -17.93 15.08 -2.24
N LYS A 99 -18.68 15.70 -3.17
CA LYS A 99 -19.72 16.66 -2.82
C LYS A 99 -20.98 16.00 -2.23
N SER A 100 -21.12 14.68 -2.42
CA SER A 100 -22.26 13.92 -1.92
C SER A 100 -22.20 13.80 -0.38
N PRO A 101 -23.21 14.32 0.35
CA PRO A 101 -23.28 14.16 1.81
C PRO A 101 -23.30 12.69 2.24
N GLN A 102 -23.94 11.83 1.44
CA GLN A 102 -23.98 10.39 1.67
C GLN A 102 -22.59 9.77 1.58
N ILE A 103 -21.81 10.10 0.55
CA ILE A 103 -20.43 9.59 0.42
C ILE A 103 -19.59 10.12 1.59
N ASN A 104 -19.77 11.37 2.01
CA ASN A 104 -19.05 11.92 3.16
C ASN A 104 -19.37 11.19 4.47
N GLN A 105 -20.64 10.88 4.74
CA GLN A 105 -21.04 10.08 5.90
C GLN A 105 -20.49 8.65 5.87
N LEU A 106 -20.50 8.01 4.70
CA LEU A 106 -19.92 6.68 4.49
C LEU A 106 -18.40 6.70 4.71
N SER A 107 -17.72 7.75 4.23
CA SER A 107 -16.27 7.88 4.32
C SER A 107 -15.77 7.98 5.77
N GLN A 108 -16.55 8.56 6.69
CA GLN A 108 -16.17 8.61 8.11
C GLN A 108 -16.10 7.22 8.75
N GLN A 109 -16.90 6.27 8.28
CA GLN A 109 -16.88 4.89 8.78
C GLN A 109 -15.59 4.17 8.36
N LEU A 110 -14.92 4.64 7.30
CA LEU A 110 -13.69 4.05 6.77
C LEU A 110 -12.42 4.60 7.43
N LYS A 111 -12.54 5.21 8.63
CA LYS A 111 -11.42 5.65 9.46
C LYS A 111 -11.49 4.93 10.79
N VAL A 112 -10.60 3.96 10.98
CA VAL A 112 -10.57 3.11 12.17
C VAL A 112 -9.18 3.09 12.79
N SER A 113 -9.13 3.06 14.11
CA SER A 113 -7.90 2.96 14.90
C SER A 113 -8.05 1.83 15.91
N PHE A 114 -6.96 1.10 16.15
CA PHE A 114 -6.85 0.05 17.15
C PHE A 114 -5.78 0.45 18.17
N ASP A 115 -6.22 0.63 19.42
CA ASP A 115 -5.41 1.02 20.56
C ASP A 115 -5.61 0.06 21.75
N LYS A 116 -4.98 0.37 22.88
CA LYS A 116 -5.13 -0.40 24.14
C LYS A 116 -6.57 -0.50 24.67
N ASN A 117 -7.48 0.37 24.22
CA ASN A 117 -8.87 0.41 24.65
C ASN A 117 -9.80 -0.32 23.66
N SER A 118 -9.24 -0.80 22.55
CA SER A 118 -10.01 -1.44 21.48
C SER A 118 -10.51 -2.82 21.90
N SER A 119 -11.75 -3.14 21.50
CA SER A 119 -12.40 -4.41 21.83
C SER A 119 -12.27 -5.41 20.68
N LYS A 120 -12.40 -6.72 20.97
CA LYS A 120 -12.49 -7.73 19.90
C LYS A 120 -13.64 -7.47 18.93
N LYS A 121 -14.72 -6.83 19.40
CA LYS A 121 -15.89 -6.46 18.57
C LYS A 121 -15.53 -5.43 17.50
N SER A 122 -14.61 -4.49 17.77
CA SER A 122 -14.23 -3.47 16.77
C SER A 122 -13.52 -4.08 15.56
N ILE A 123 -12.81 -5.20 15.73
CA ILE A 123 -12.19 -5.96 14.63
C ILE A 123 -13.27 -6.51 13.69
N ILE A 124 -14.28 -7.19 14.24
CA ILE A 124 -15.40 -7.77 13.47
C ILE A 124 -16.18 -6.66 12.76
N THR A 125 -16.47 -5.56 13.46
CA THR A 125 -17.17 -4.41 12.90
C THR A 125 -16.37 -3.77 11.76
N THR A 126 -15.05 -3.65 11.90
CA THR A 126 -14.19 -3.12 10.83
C THR A 126 -14.24 -3.99 9.58
N GLU A 127 -14.18 -5.31 9.73
CA GLU A 127 -14.29 -6.24 8.61
C GLU A 127 -15.62 -6.07 7.85
N GLN A 128 -16.73 -5.95 8.57
CA GLN A 128 -18.06 -5.72 7.98
C GLN A 128 -18.19 -4.35 7.30
N ILE A 129 -17.63 -3.30 7.90
CA ILE A 129 -17.62 -1.95 7.34
C ILE A 129 -16.88 -1.95 6.00
N PHE A 130 -15.65 -2.47 5.97
CA PHE A 130 -14.84 -2.47 4.75
C PHE A 130 -15.35 -3.44 3.68
N ALA A 131 -16.14 -4.45 4.05
CA ALA A 131 -16.82 -5.32 3.08
C ALA A 131 -18.02 -4.65 2.39
N THR A 132 -18.62 -3.62 2.98
CA THR A 132 -19.93 -3.09 2.53
C THR A 132 -19.89 -1.61 2.13
N VAL A 133 -19.19 -0.78 2.89
CA VAL A 133 -19.17 0.68 2.69
C VAL A 133 -18.50 1.09 1.38
N PRO A 134 -17.34 0.53 0.97
CA PRO A 134 -16.73 0.86 -0.32
C PRO A 134 -17.65 0.57 -1.51
N ILE A 135 -18.41 -0.54 -1.47
CA ILE A 135 -19.41 -0.87 -2.50
C ILE A 135 -20.46 0.24 -2.60
N LYS A 136 -21.00 0.69 -1.45
CA LYS A 136 -22.01 1.76 -1.42
C LYS A 136 -21.47 3.08 -1.98
N ILE A 137 -20.20 3.41 -1.68
CA ILE A 137 -19.54 4.61 -2.21
C ILE A 137 -19.44 4.53 -3.73
N TYR A 138 -18.90 3.44 -4.28
CA TYR A 138 -18.81 3.26 -5.74
C TYR A 138 -20.18 3.28 -6.41
N GLN A 139 -21.17 2.58 -5.85
CA GLN A 139 -22.54 2.57 -6.38
C GLN A 139 -23.17 3.97 -6.37
N SER A 140 -22.93 4.77 -5.33
CA SER A 140 -23.38 6.17 -5.30
C SER A 140 -22.71 6.98 -6.42
N ALA A 141 -21.38 6.91 -6.54
CA ALA A 141 -20.65 7.65 -7.57
C ALA A 141 -21.09 7.27 -9.00
N ILE A 142 -21.29 5.96 -9.27
CA ILE A 142 -21.79 5.46 -10.56
C ILE A 142 -23.22 5.95 -10.84
N ARG A 143 -24.09 5.94 -9.83
CA ARG A 143 -25.48 6.41 -9.96
C ARG A 143 -25.55 7.90 -10.25
N ASP A 144 -24.76 8.68 -9.51
CA ASP A 144 -24.74 10.13 -9.60
C ASP A 144 -24.08 10.61 -10.91
N ARG A 145 -23.27 9.73 -11.56
CA ARG A 145 -22.47 10.01 -12.77
C ARG A 145 -21.59 11.26 -12.66
N HIS A 146 -21.35 11.73 -11.44
CA HIS A 146 -20.53 12.90 -11.15
C HIS A 146 -19.17 12.43 -10.65
N TYR A 147 -18.33 12.04 -11.59
CA TYR A 147 -17.01 11.51 -11.32
C TYR A 147 -16.04 12.64 -10.99
N VAL A 148 -15.71 12.77 -9.71
CA VAL A 148 -14.76 13.80 -9.23
C VAL A 148 -13.30 13.43 -9.51
N GLY A 149 -13.02 12.14 -9.78
CA GLY A 149 -11.68 11.65 -10.07
C GLY A 149 -10.82 11.44 -8.83
N SER A 150 -9.51 11.45 -9.05
CA SER A 150 -8.48 11.46 -8.01
C SER A 150 -7.37 12.45 -8.38
N ASP A 151 -7.26 13.55 -7.64
CA ASP A 151 -6.16 14.49 -7.73
C ASP A 151 -4.95 13.98 -6.97
N ILE A 152 -4.40 12.84 -7.41
CA ILE A 152 -3.27 12.17 -6.75
C ILE A 152 -2.08 13.12 -6.63
N TRP A 153 -1.78 13.87 -7.69
CA TRP A 153 -0.68 14.83 -7.67
C TRP A 153 -0.91 15.92 -6.61
N GLY A 154 -2.12 16.49 -6.57
CA GLY A 154 -2.51 17.48 -5.58
C GLY A 154 -2.49 16.93 -4.15
N PHE A 155 -2.94 15.68 -3.96
CA PHE A 155 -2.90 14.99 -2.68
C PHE A 155 -1.46 14.82 -2.18
N PHE A 156 -0.54 14.40 -3.04
CA PHE A 156 0.88 14.32 -2.69
C PHE A 156 1.50 15.68 -2.39
N LYS A 157 1.03 16.75 -3.03
CA LYS A 157 1.51 18.11 -2.76
C LYS A 157 1.01 18.64 -1.41
N ASN A 158 -0.27 18.45 -1.10
CA ASN A 158 -0.95 19.21 -0.04
C ASN A 158 -1.30 18.38 1.20
N SER A 159 -1.41 17.06 1.10
CA SER A 159 -2.13 16.25 2.10
C SER A 159 -1.36 15.01 2.58
N VAL A 160 -0.50 14.43 1.74
CA VAL A 160 0.11 13.11 2.01
C VAL A 160 0.93 13.07 3.30
N THR A 161 1.67 14.13 3.60
CA THR A 161 2.52 14.19 4.81
C THR A 161 1.64 14.19 6.07
N ASP A 162 0.61 15.04 6.09
CA ASP A 162 -0.24 15.23 7.27
C ASP A 162 -1.17 14.03 7.51
N TYR A 163 -1.62 13.37 6.43
CA TYR A 163 -2.65 12.33 6.53
C TYR A 163 -2.09 10.91 6.55
N CYS A 164 -0.97 10.67 5.85
CA CYS A 164 -0.47 9.32 5.59
C CYS A 164 0.84 9.02 6.31
N ILE A 165 1.50 9.98 6.97
CA ILE A 165 2.75 9.75 7.68
C ILE A 165 2.54 9.95 9.18
N LYS A 166 2.84 8.90 9.94
CA LYS A 166 2.92 8.90 11.39
C LYS A 166 4.29 8.43 11.86
N ASP A 167 4.80 9.09 12.89
CA ASP A 167 6.03 8.70 13.55
C ASP A 167 5.88 7.31 14.19
N GLN A 168 6.95 6.52 14.16
CA GLN A 168 6.98 5.17 14.75
C GLN A 168 5.97 4.17 14.13
N HIS A 169 5.42 4.48 12.95
CA HIS A 169 4.58 3.58 12.19
C HIS A 169 5.26 3.18 10.88
N ARG A 170 4.89 2.01 10.38
CA ARG A 170 5.08 1.66 8.97
C ARG A 170 3.94 2.31 8.19
N ASN A 171 4.28 3.36 7.46
CA ASN A 171 3.31 4.15 6.70
C ASN A 171 3.13 3.57 5.31
N ILE A 172 1.91 3.14 4.97
CA ILE A 172 1.60 2.52 3.68
C ILE A 172 0.43 3.27 3.05
N LEU A 173 0.66 3.87 1.89
CA LEU A 173 -0.38 4.47 1.05
C LEU A 173 -0.74 3.53 -0.09
N ILE A 174 -2.00 3.10 -0.13
CA ILE A 174 -2.59 2.33 -1.21
C ILE A 174 -3.34 3.28 -2.13
N ILE A 175 -2.94 3.37 -3.39
CA ILE A 175 -3.59 4.20 -4.40
C ILE A 175 -4.35 3.27 -5.33
N ILE A 176 -5.68 3.41 -5.41
CA ILE A 176 -6.52 2.64 -6.33
C ILE A 176 -6.89 3.54 -7.50
N THR A 177 -6.41 3.22 -8.69
CA THR A 177 -6.56 4.03 -9.91
C THR A 177 -6.40 3.15 -11.15
N ASP A 178 -6.71 3.66 -12.34
CA ASP A 178 -6.35 3.03 -13.62
C ASP A 178 -4.90 3.31 -14.04
N GLY A 179 -4.17 4.12 -13.28
CA GLY A 179 -2.75 4.42 -13.47
C GLY A 179 -2.51 5.75 -14.19
N TYR A 180 -3.52 6.37 -14.80
CA TYR A 180 -3.39 7.69 -15.40
C TYR A 180 -3.54 8.77 -14.33
N MET A 181 -2.43 9.27 -13.81
CA MET A 181 -2.45 10.45 -12.94
C MET A 181 -3.02 11.63 -13.74
N TYR A 182 -4.23 12.07 -13.41
CA TYR A 182 -4.88 13.17 -14.11
C TYR A 182 -5.97 13.79 -13.25
N HIS A 183 -5.94 15.12 -13.12
CA HIS A 183 -7.07 15.86 -12.57
C HIS A 183 -7.18 17.21 -13.26
N ARG A 184 -8.40 17.59 -13.65
CA ARG A 184 -8.64 18.74 -14.54
C ARG A 184 -8.08 20.07 -14.01
N ASN A 185 -8.09 20.25 -12.68
CA ASN A 185 -7.69 21.50 -12.03
C ASN A 185 -6.17 21.60 -11.80
N ASN A 186 -5.43 20.51 -11.97
CA ASN A 186 -4.01 20.44 -11.68
C ASN A 186 -3.19 20.03 -12.90
N GLN A 187 -3.58 20.48 -14.10
CA GLN A 187 -2.85 20.21 -15.34
C GLN A 187 -1.82 21.29 -15.63
N PHE A 188 -0.54 20.96 -15.54
CA PHE A 188 0.51 21.81 -16.10
C PHE A 188 1.74 21.01 -16.52
N LYS A 189 2.55 21.60 -17.41
CA LYS A 189 3.83 21.07 -17.90
C LYS A 189 4.95 22.06 -17.57
N LYS A 190 6.13 21.56 -17.23
CA LYS A 190 7.34 22.37 -17.03
C LYS A 190 8.58 21.53 -17.35
N ASN A 191 9.45 22.03 -18.24
CA ASN A 191 10.75 21.43 -18.57
C ASN A 191 10.68 19.92 -18.92
N GLY A 192 9.71 19.53 -19.76
CA GLY A 192 9.47 18.14 -20.17
C GLY A 192 8.62 17.32 -19.19
N LYS A 193 8.46 17.78 -17.95
CA LYS A 193 7.64 17.11 -16.93
C LYS A 193 6.21 17.63 -16.91
N SER A 194 5.30 16.83 -16.38
CA SER A 194 3.89 17.16 -16.22
C SER A 194 3.36 16.74 -14.85
N THR A 195 2.23 17.28 -14.43
CA THR A 195 1.48 16.78 -13.27
C THR A 195 0.50 15.66 -13.61
N TYR A 196 0.46 15.28 -14.89
CA TYR A 196 -0.50 14.33 -15.40
C TYR A 196 0.11 13.46 -16.51
N ILE A 197 -0.51 12.31 -16.73
CA ILE A 197 -0.28 11.44 -17.88
C ILE A 197 -1.62 10.94 -18.39
N THR A 198 -1.80 10.92 -19.71
CA THR A 198 -3.00 10.40 -20.37
C THR A 198 -2.58 9.63 -21.62
N PRO A 199 -3.46 8.79 -22.19
CA PRO A 199 -3.17 8.13 -23.47
C PRO A 199 -2.85 9.12 -24.60
N ALA A 200 -3.48 10.29 -24.59
CA ALA A 200 -3.21 11.35 -25.55
C ALA A 200 -1.78 11.89 -25.42
N LEU A 201 -1.32 12.14 -24.18
CA LEU A 201 0.04 12.61 -23.93
C LEU A 201 1.09 11.55 -24.30
N ILE A 202 0.83 10.27 -24.00
CA ILE A 202 1.73 9.16 -24.35
C ILE A 202 1.92 9.09 -25.87
N ARG A 203 0.84 9.24 -26.65
CA ARG A 203 0.91 9.31 -28.12
C ARG A 203 1.61 10.57 -28.61
N GLU A 204 1.28 11.74 -28.06
CA GLU A 204 1.91 13.04 -28.39
C GLU A 204 3.44 12.96 -28.23
N GLN A 205 3.89 12.31 -27.16
CA GLN A 205 5.32 12.18 -26.85
C GLN A 205 6.04 11.07 -27.61
N LYS A 206 5.32 10.28 -28.41
CA LYS A 206 5.81 9.10 -29.15
C LYS A 206 6.40 8.04 -28.21
N LEU A 207 5.67 7.74 -27.13
CA LEU A 207 6.02 6.70 -26.15
C LEU A 207 5.31 5.37 -26.45
N ASN A 208 5.10 5.08 -27.73
CA ASN A 208 4.39 3.89 -28.23
C ASN A 208 5.32 2.95 -29.01
N THR A 209 6.61 3.00 -28.69
CA THR A 209 7.69 2.28 -29.35
C THR A 209 8.61 1.64 -28.31
N PRO A 210 9.38 0.58 -28.65
CA PRO A 210 10.31 -0.06 -27.72
C PRO A 210 11.36 0.89 -27.13
N ASP A 211 11.71 1.98 -27.81
CA ASP A 211 12.69 2.98 -27.37
C ASP A 211 12.13 4.04 -26.41
N PHE A 212 10.89 3.89 -25.91
CA PHE A 212 10.22 4.87 -25.06
C PHE A 212 11.08 5.33 -23.87
N GLN A 213 11.87 4.45 -23.26
CA GLN A 213 12.76 4.79 -22.14
C GLN A 213 13.82 5.81 -22.55
N SER A 214 14.40 5.66 -23.74
CA SER A 214 15.36 6.61 -24.30
C SER A 214 14.71 7.95 -24.59
N VAL A 215 13.47 7.93 -25.09
CA VAL A 215 12.67 9.15 -25.31
C VAL A 215 12.39 9.88 -24.00
N ILE A 216 11.96 9.16 -22.95
CA ILE A 216 11.72 9.70 -21.60
C ILE A 216 12.97 10.40 -21.08
N LYS A 217 14.13 9.73 -21.12
CA LYS A 217 15.40 10.32 -20.65
C LYS A 217 15.81 11.54 -21.47
N ARG A 218 15.84 11.42 -22.80
CA ARG A 218 16.29 12.49 -23.71
C ARG A 218 15.44 13.76 -23.58
N LYS A 219 14.12 13.60 -23.43
CA LYS A 219 13.18 14.71 -23.32
C LYS A 219 12.89 15.13 -21.86
N ASN A 220 13.53 14.50 -20.87
CA ASN A 220 13.27 14.72 -19.44
C ASN A 220 11.77 14.61 -19.09
N LEU A 221 11.11 13.57 -19.61
CA LEU A 221 9.70 13.33 -19.34
C LEU A 221 9.51 12.67 -17.97
N GLY A 222 8.37 12.92 -17.36
CA GLY A 222 8.00 12.32 -16.07
C GLY A 222 7.07 13.23 -15.29
N PHE A 223 6.74 12.82 -14.07
CA PHE A 223 5.94 13.67 -13.19
C PHE A 223 6.76 14.76 -12.53
N ILE A 224 6.13 15.91 -12.29
CA ILE A 224 6.68 16.98 -11.45
C ILE A 224 6.58 16.51 -10.00
N ALA A 225 7.70 16.39 -9.29
CA ALA A 225 7.71 16.03 -7.88
C ALA A 225 7.29 17.25 -7.02
N PRO A 226 6.33 17.10 -6.09
CA PRO A 226 6.16 18.08 -5.03
C PRO A 226 7.39 18.09 -4.11
N ILE A 227 7.69 19.24 -3.50
CA ILE A 227 8.81 19.38 -2.56
C ILE A 227 8.36 18.88 -1.19
N ASN A 228 8.20 17.56 -1.04
CA ASN A 228 7.79 16.93 0.22
C ASN A 228 8.76 15.79 0.59
N ASN A 229 9.21 15.76 1.84
CA ASN A 229 10.02 14.66 2.37
C ASN A 229 9.12 13.51 2.82
N VAL A 230 8.80 12.60 1.89
CA VAL A 230 7.94 11.43 2.13
C VAL A 230 8.73 10.11 2.18
N GLY A 231 10.01 10.16 2.54
CA GLY A 231 10.90 8.99 2.48
C GLY A 231 10.52 7.82 3.40
N ASN A 232 9.72 8.05 4.43
CA ASN A 232 9.17 7.02 5.33
C ASN A 232 7.82 6.44 4.84
N LEU A 233 7.39 6.79 3.63
CA LEU A 233 6.16 6.28 3.03
C LEU A 233 6.46 5.06 2.15
N GLU A 234 5.65 4.02 2.25
CA GLU A 234 5.54 2.97 1.25
C GLU A 234 4.31 3.20 0.38
N VAL A 235 4.39 2.92 -0.92
CA VAL A 235 3.26 3.15 -1.83
C VAL A 235 2.90 1.89 -2.63
N VAL A 236 1.62 1.55 -2.67
CA VAL A 236 1.09 0.48 -3.50
C VAL A 236 0.08 1.09 -4.47
N VAL A 237 0.41 1.12 -5.77
CA VAL A 237 -0.53 1.53 -6.82
C VAL A 237 -1.20 0.28 -7.37
N LEU A 238 -2.54 0.22 -7.29
CA LEU A 238 -3.37 -0.90 -7.71
C LEU A 238 -4.33 -0.48 -8.80
N GLY A 239 -4.59 -1.40 -9.73
CA GLY A 239 -5.59 -1.22 -10.77
C GLY A 239 -5.06 -0.63 -12.08
N ILE A 240 -3.73 -0.55 -12.27
CA ILE A 240 -3.15 0.01 -13.50
C ILE A 240 -3.73 -0.73 -14.71
N ASN A 241 -4.42 0.01 -15.58
CA ASN A 241 -5.17 -0.52 -16.70
C ASN A 241 -4.85 0.29 -17.96
N PRO A 242 -3.70 -0.01 -18.60
CA PRO A 242 -3.27 0.72 -19.79
C PRO A 242 -4.21 0.49 -20.97
N SER A 243 -4.18 1.39 -21.93
CA SER A 243 -4.92 1.22 -23.18
C SER A 243 -4.43 -0.04 -23.91
N PRO A 244 -5.34 -0.88 -24.46
CA PRO A 244 -4.93 -2.06 -25.22
C PRO A 244 -4.28 -1.69 -26.58
N ASN A 245 -4.42 -0.44 -27.03
CA ASN A 245 -3.95 0.01 -28.34
C ASN A 245 -2.45 0.31 -28.39
N ASN A 246 -1.75 0.31 -27.25
CA ASN A 246 -0.31 0.55 -27.19
C ASN A 246 0.33 -0.49 -26.24
N PRO A 247 1.10 -1.45 -26.78
CA PRO A 247 1.68 -2.51 -25.96
C PRO A 247 2.69 -2.01 -24.93
N PHE A 248 3.22 -0.79 -25.07
CA PHE A 248 4.19 -0.19 -24.14
C PHE A 248 3.54 0.71 -23.09
N GLU A 249 2.23 0.99 -23.18
CA GLU A 249 1.57 2.00 -22.34
C GLU A 249 1.60 1.65 -20.85
N GLY A 250 1.44 0.36 -20.51
CA GLY A 250 1.58 -0.11 -19.14
C GLY A 250 2.97 0.14 -18.57
N ASP A 251 4.01 -0.07 -19.36
CA ASP A 251 5.41 0.14 -18.94
C ASP A 251 5.75 1.62 -18.85
N VAL A 252 5.22 2.45 -19.74
CA VAL A 252 5.34 3.91 -19.67
C VAL A 252 4.71 4.45 -18.39
N ILE A 253 3.47 4.03 -18.08
CA ILE A 253 2.79 4.43 -16.83
C ILE A 253 3.63 4.01 -15.62
N LYS A 254 4.09 2.76 -15.57
CA LYS A 254 4.91 2.25 -14.47
C LYS A 254 6.24 3.01 -14.34
N GLN A 255 6.88 3.36 -15.44
CA GLN A 255 8.11 4.16 -15.44
C GLN A 255 7.86 5.55 -14.85
N TYR A 256 6.79 6.24 -15.26
CA TYR A 256 6.40 7.54 -14.74
C TYR A 256 6.18 7.51 -13.22
N TRP A 257 5.39 6.54 -12.74
CA TRP A 257 5.15 6.36 -11.30
C TRP A 257 6.43 6.05 -10.53
N GLY A 258 7.24 5.10 -11.02
CA GLY A 258 8.47 4.69 -10.37
C GLY A 258 9.49 5.82 -10.26
N ASP A 259 9.69 6.59 -11.34
CA ASP A 259 10.62 7.73 -11.33
C ASP A 259 10.13 8.85 -10.41
N TRP A 260 8.82 9.09 -10.36
CA TRP A 260 8.23 10.06 -9.46
C TRP A 260 8.43 9.69 -7.99
N PHE A 261 8.12 8.46 -7.62
CA PHE A 261 8.35 7.95 -6.26
C PHE A 261 9.83 8.04 -5.87
N LYS A 262 10.74 7.60 -6.74
CA LYS A 262 12.20 7.73 -6.50
C LYS A 262 12.61 9.18 -6.29
N SER A 263 12.10 10.09 -7.10
CA SER A 263 12.44 11.52 -7.00
C SER A 263 11.98 12.17 -5.69
N MET A 264 10.95 11.62 -5.06
CA MET A 264 10.46 12.04 -3.73
C MET A 264 11.12 11.28 -2.57
N GLY A 265 12.07 10.37 -2.85
CA GLY A 265 12.76 9.57 -1.84
C GLY A 265 12.00 8.34 -1.34
N ILE A 266 10.89 7.95 -2.00
CA ILE A 266 10.12 6.76 -1.66
C ILE A 266 10.89 5.51 -2.11
N LYS A 267 11.36 4.73 -1.14
CA LYS A 267 12.20 3.55 -1.39
C LYS A 267 11.41 2.28 -1.69
N ASN A 268 10.21 2.17 -1.12
CA ASN A 268 9.38 0.98 -1.19
C ASN A 268 8.10 1.31 -1.93
N TYR A 269 7.95 0.78 -3.14
CA TYR A 269 6.70 0.91 -3.86
C TYR A 269 6.39 -0.32 -4.73
N TYR A 270 5.10 -0.53 -5.00
CA TYR A 270 4.60 -1.64 -5.80
C TYR A 270 3.60 -1.10 -6.82
N LEU A 271 3.76 -1.50 -8.08
CA LEU A 271 2.92 -1.06 -9.20
C LEU A 271 2.22 -2.28 -9.79
N LYS A 272 0.92 -2.42 -9.54
CA LYS A 272 0.13 -3.59 -9.94
C LYS A 272 -0.95 -3.22 -10.94
N THR A 273 -1.03 -4.05 -11.97
CA THR A 273 -2.08 -3.98 -12.98
C THR A 273 -3.42 -4.41 -12.41
N ALA A 274 -4.51 -4.12 -13.13
CA ALA A 274 -5.85 -4.57 -12.78
C ALA A 274 -6.01 -6.09 -13.01
N GLU A 275 -5.29 -6.92 -12.26
CA GLU A 275 -5.38 -8.39 -12.30
C GLU A 275 -6.64 -8.90 -11.57
N LEU A 276 -6.93 -10.20 -11.63
CA LEU A 276 -8.04 -10.73 -10.84
C LEU A 276 -7.70 -10.67 -9.34
N PRO A 277 -8.68 -10.40 -8.47
CA PRO A 277 -8.43 -10.37 -7.03
C PRO A 277 -7.85 -11.66 -6.46
N SER A 278 -8.19 -12.82 -7.05
CA SER A 278 -7.61 -14.13 -6.67
C SER A 278 -6.09 -14.17 -6.81
N ASP A 279 -5.55 -13.50 -7.83
CA ASP A 279 -4.14 -13.56 -8.17
C ASP A 279 -3.33 -12.54 -7.36
N LEU A 280 -3.94 -11.38 -7.10
CA LEU A 280 -3.33 -10.33 -6.30
C LEU A 280 -3.43 -10.57 -4.80
N ASP A 281 -4.42 -11.30 -4.30
CA ASP A 281 -4.60 -11.55 -2.86
C ASP A 281 -3.30 -12.01 -2.16
N PRO A 282 -2.62 -13.10 -2.57
CA PRO A 282 -1.39 -13.54 -1.91
C PRO A 282 -0.27 -12.48 -1.97
N VAL A 283 -0.24 -11.68 -3.05
CA VAL A 283 0.74 -10.60 -3.22
C VAL A 283 0.45 -9.45 -2.24
N LEU A 284 -0.81 -9.04 -2.10
CA LEU A 284 -1.23 -7.97 -1.20
C LEU A 284 -1.03 -8.39 0.27
N GLN A 285 -1.44 -9.61 0.63
CA GLN A 285 -1.18 -10.17 1.97
C GLN A 285 0.32 -10.11 2.30
N LYS A 286 1.18 -10.56 1.37
CA LYS A 286 2.63 -10.52 1.55
C LYS A 286 3.17 -9.10 1.72
N ILE A 287 2.69 -8.13 0.94
CA ILE A 287 3.14 -6.74 1.05
C ILE A 287 2.80 -6.18 2.44
N ILE A 288 1.58 -6.41 2.93
CA ILE A 288 1.14 -5.85 4.21
C ILE A 288 1.78 -6.58 5.40
N LEU A 289 1.89 -7.90 5.36
CA LEU A 289 2.42 -8.70 6.47
C LEU A 289 3.95 -8.82 6.49
N ALA A 290 4.66 -8.31 5.47
CA ALA A 290 6.12 -8.34 5.47
C ALA A 290 6.70 -7.54 6.64
N ASP A 291 7.48 -8.20 7.49
CA ASP A 291 8.37 -7.53 8.44
C ASP A 291 9.48 -6.82 7.67
N LYS A 292 9.63 -5.52 7.91
CA LYS A 292 10.74 -4.74 7.37
C LYS A 292 11.70 -4.33 8.49
N PRO A 293 13.02 -4.43 8.25
CA PRO A 293 14.05 -4.24 9.27
C PRO A 293 14.07 -2.82 9.86
#